data_AF-A0A960JTN5-F1
#
_entry.id   AF-A0A960JTN5-F1
#
_cell.length_a   1.000
_cell.length_b   1.000
_cell.length_c   1.000
_cell.angle_alpha   90.00
_cell.angle_beta   90.00
_cell.angle_gamma   90.00
#
_symmetry.space_group_name_H-M   'P 1'
#
loop_
_entity.id
_entity.type
_entity.pdbx_description
1 polymer ?
#
loop_
_entity_poly.entity_id
_entity_poly.type
_entity_poly.pdbx_seq_one_letter_code
_entity_poly.pdbx_strand_id
1 'polypeptide(L)'
;MTKRGLIMPLVLIVLLSAGSVLGALLTNTSPTLGLDLQGGFSVVLQAREVDGQLPSEESVEKAKDIIRQRIDGLGVAEPDILRQGRTVIVQLPGVTDRKKAEQVVGCTAKLEFRPVVGQIANPDKVKAPTTTTTAAPKGTTTEAPKGTTTTEAPD
;
A
#
# COMPACT_ATOMS: atom_id res chain seq x y z
N MET A 1 34.11 -4.66 -60.89
CA MET A 1 33.07 -4.69 -59.85
C MET A 1 32.36 -3.34 -59.80
N THR A 2 31.11 -3.30 -60.25
CA THR A 2 30.33 -2.08 -60.53
C THR A 2 29.81 -1.46 -59.23
N LYS A 3 30.48 -0.41 -58.73
CA LYS A 3 30.07 0.35 -57.53
C LYS A 3 28.61 0.83 -57.56
N ARG A 4 28.04 0.98 -58.77
CA ARG A 4 26.64 1.41 -59.02
C ARG A 4 25.58 0.45 -58.46
N GLY A 5 25.86 -0.86 -58.40
CA GLY A 5 24.92 -1.84 -57.84
C GLY A 5 24.78 -1.73 -56.32
N LEU A 6 25.76 -1.12 -55.64
CA LEU A 6 25.76 -0.97 -54.18
C LEU A 6 25.19 0.38 -53.72
N ILE A 7 25.19 1.41 -54.59
CA ILE A 7 24.70 2.76 -54.24
C ILE A 7 23.17 2.76 -54.08
N MET A 8 22.46 2.04 -54.96
CA MET A 8 20.99 2.00 -54.95
C MET A 8 20.41 1.43 -53.64
N PRO A 9 20.87 0.26 -53.14
CA PRO A 9 20.41 -0.23 -51.83
C PRO A 9 20.89 0.66 -50.67
N LEU A 10 22.04 1.32 -50.77
CA LEU A 10 22.52 2.23 -49.73
C LEU A 10 21.62 3.46 -49.61
N VAL A 11 21.19 4.06 -50.73
CA VAL A 11 20.24 5.18 -50.73
C VAL A 11 18.88 4.74 -50.19
N LEU A 12 18.41 3.55 -50.54
CA LEU A 12 17.15 2.99 -50.02
C LEU A 12 17.18 2.83 -48.50
N ILE A 13 18.27 2.27 -47.95
CA ILE A 13 18.43 2.07 -46.50
C ILE A 13 18.49 3.41 -45.77
N VAL A 14 19.21 4.39 -46.33
CA VAL A 14 19.30 5.75 -45.76
C VAL A 14 17.94 6.45 -45.78
N LEU A 15 17.15 6.29 -46.84
CA LEU A 15 15.79 6.84 -46.90
C LEU A 15 14.84 6.17 -45.91
N LEU A 16 14.93 4.83 -45.78
CA LEU A 16 14.12 4.09 -44.81
C LEU A 16 14.47 4.49 -43.38
N SER A 17 15.76 4.61 -43.06
CA SER A 17 16.21 4.99 -41.71
C SER A 17 15.83 6.43 -41.39
N ALA A 18 16.03 7.36 -42.33
CA ALA A 18 15.64 8.76 -42.17
C ALA A 18 14.12 8.91 -42.01
N GLY A 19 13.33 8.18 -42.79
CA GLY A 19 11.87 8.17 -42.67
C GLY A 19 11.39 7.62 -41.32
N SER A 20 12.02 6.55 -40.82
CA SER A 20 11.69 5.96 -39.52
C SER A 20 12.03 6.90 -38.35
N VAL A 21 13.21 7.54 -38.39
CA VAL A 21 13.62 8.55 -37.39
C VAL A 21 12.67 9.75 -37.43
N LEU A 22 12.35 10.27 -38.61
CA LEU A 22 11.44 11.40 -38.75
C LEU A 22 10.03 11.05 -38.28
N GLY A 23 9.53 9.85 -38.62
CA GLY A 23 8.26 9.33 -38.14
C GLY A 23 8.20 9.26 -36.62
N ALA A 24 9.23 8.70 -35.98
CA ALA A 24 9.30 8.59 -34.52
C ALA A 24 9.29 9.96 -33.81
N LEU A 25 9.91 10.98 -34.43
CA LEU A 25 9.90 12.36 -33.93
C LEU A 25 8.53 13.04 -34.09
N LEU A 26 7.81 12.77 -35.18
CA LEU A 26 6.45 13.28 -35.42
C LEU A 26 5.40 12.64 -34.52
N THR A 27 5.55 11.36 -34.16
CA THR A 27 4.54 10.61 -33.38
C THR A 27 4.60 10.84 -31.87
N ASN A 28 5.35 11.83 -31.39
CA ASN A 28 5.49 12.17 -29.96
C ASN A 28 5.67 10.93 -29.06
N THR A 29 6.50 10.00 -29.51
CA THR A 29 6.79 8.74 -28.83
C THR A 29 7.50 9.09 -27.52
N SER A 30 6.76 9.09 -26.42
CA SER A 30 7.34 9.41 -25.10
C SER A 30 8.04 8.15 -24.58
N PRO A 31 9.37 8.17 -24.36
CA PRO A 31 10.06 7.05 -23.73
C PRO A 31 9.52 6.88 -22.31
N THR A 32 9.34 5.64 -21.86
CA THR A 32 9.00 5.35 -20.46
C THR A 32 10.13 5.86 -19.57
N LEU A 33 9.83 6.82 -18.69
CA LEU A 33 10.84 7.47 -17.87
C LEU A 33 11.14 6.58 -16.65
N GLY A 34 12.42 6.37 -16.36
CA GLY A 34 12.83 5.64 -15.15
C GLY A 34 12.55 6.44 -13.87
N LEU A 35 12.70 5.78 -12.72
CA LEU A 35 12.47 6.34 -11.37
C LEU A 35 13.18 7.69 -11.11
N ASP A 36 14.35 7.90 -11.70
CA ASP A 36 15.12 9.15 -11.55
C ASP A 36 14.52 10.33 -12.30
N LEU A 37 13.77 10.07 -13.38
CA LEU A 37 13.14 11.10 -14.22
C LEU A 37 11.62 11.24 -14.01
N GLN A 38 10.94 10.16 -13.60
CA GLN A 38 9.50 10.16 -13.32
C GLN A 38 9.18 10.39 -11.84
N GLY A 39 10.19 10.24 -10.97
CA GLY A 39 10.01 10.27 -9.51
C GLY A 39 9.25 9.04 -8.99
N GLY A 40 9.35 8.79 -7.70
CA GLY A 40 8.65 7.69 -7.04
C GLY A 40 9.00 7.56 -5.56
N PHE A 41 8.48 6.51 -4.94
CA PHE A 41 8.69 6.20 -3.52
C PHE A 41 9.23 4.78 -3.36
N SER A 42 10.36 4.63 -2.66
CA SER A 42 10.92 3.33 -2.29
C SER A 42 11.13 3.28 -0.79
N VAL A 43 10.66 2.19 -0.17
CA VAL A 43 10.82 1.97 1.27
C VAL A 43 11.11 0.49 1.55
N VAL A 44 11.98 0.27 2.53
CA VAL A 44 12.30 -1.07 3.03
C VAL A 44 11.69 -1.20 4.42
N LEU A 45 10.75 -2.12 4.55
CA LEU A 45 10.04 -2.41 5.79
C LEU A 45 10.61 -3.67 6.40
N GLN A 46 10.95 -3.62 7.69
CA GLN A 46 11.37 -4.80 8.45
C GLN A 46 10.28 -5.20 9.44
N ALA A 47 9.97 -6.49 9.47
CA ALA A 47 9.05 -7.03 10.45
C ALA A 47 9.64 -6.86 11.87
N ARG A 48 8.92 -6.15 12.74
CA ARG A 48 9.28 -5.99 14.15
C ARG A 48 8.63 -7.10 14.98
N GLU A 49 9.32 -7.51 16.04
CA GLU A 49 8.78 -8.42 17.03
C GLU A 49 7.57 -7.79 17.75
N VAL A 50 6.52 -8.59 17.91
CA VAL A 50 5.31 -8.24 18.67
C VAL A 50 5.23 -9.24 19.81
N ASP A 51 5.12 -8.75 21.04
CA ASP A 51 5.08 -9.57 22.26
C ASP A 51 6.26 -10.55 22.42
N GLY A 52 7.44 -10.16 21.94
CA GLY A 52 8.68 -10.94 22.03
C GLY A 52 8.78 -12.08 21.02
N GLN A 53 7.82 -12.22 20.11
CA GLN A 53 7.82 -13.23 19.06
C GLN A 53 8.06 -12.58 17.69
N LEU A 54 8.94 -13.20 16.91
CA LEU A 54 9.12 -12.87 15.50
C LEU A 54 7.87 -13.26 14.70
N PRO A 55 7.39 -12.39 13.79
CA PRO A 55 6.25 -12.71 12.94
C PRO A 55 6.51 -13.96 12.08
N SER A 56 5.49 -14.80 11.95
CA SER A 56 5.54 -15.95 11.05
C SER A 56 5.64 -15.51 9.59
N GLU A 57 6.13 -16.39 8.72
CA GLU A 57 6.19 -16.11 7.28
C GLU A 57 4.83 -15.76 6.67
N GLU A 58 3.78 -16.46 7.12
CA GLU A 58 2.40 -16.20 6.71
C GLU A 58 1.92 -14.80 7.12
N SER A 59 2.35 -14.31 8.30
CA SER A 59 2.02 -12.96 8.75
C SER A 59 2.68 -11.88 7.88
N VAL A 60 3.92 -12.13 7.43
CA VAL A 60 4.63 -11.24 6.51
C VAL A 60 3.97 -11.25 5.13
N GLU A 61 3.53 -12.42 4.66
CA GLU A 61 2.80 -12.56 3.39
C GLU A 61 1.47 -11.81 3.44
N LYS A 62 0.70 -11.97 4.52
CA LYS A 62 -0.55 -11.22 4.72
C LYS A 62 -0.32 -9.71 4.84
N ALA A 63 0.79 -9.29 5.47
CA ALA A 63 1.16 -7.89 5.53
C ALA A 63 1.43 -7.31 4.13
N LYS A 64 2.10 -8.07 3.26
CA LYS A 64 2.33 -7.70 1.85
C LYS A 64 1.02 -7.44 1.12
N ASP A 65 0.04 -8.32 1.26
CA ASP A 65 -1.26 -8.19 0.60
C ASP A 65 -2.03 -6.97 1.11
N ILE A 66 -2.01 -6.73 2.43
CA ILE A 66 -2.60 -5.53 3.03
C ILE A 66 -1.93 -4.25 2.50
N ILE A 67 -0.60 -4.24 2.41
CA ILE A 67 0.16 -3.10 1.88
C ILE A 67 -0.23 -2.84 0.43
N ARG A 68 -0.32 -3.89 -0.40
CA ARG A 68 -0.77 -3.79 -1.79
C ARG A 68 -2.15 -3.15 -1.91
N GLN A 69 -3.14 -3.68 -1.19
CA GLN A 69 -4.52 -3.18 -1.24
C GLN A 69 -4.61 -1.70 -0.84
N ARG A 70 -3.77 -1.24 0.10
CA ARG A 70 -3.73 0.17 0.51
C ARG A 70 -3.09 1.06 -0.54
N ILE A 71 -2.04 0.58 -1.20
CA ILE A 71 -1.34 1.30 -2.26
C ILE A 71 -2.23 1.43 -3.50
N ASP A 72 -3.07 0.45 -3.81
CA ASP A 72 -4.03 0.53 -4.92
C ASP A 72 -4.96 1.76 -4.76
N GLY A 73 -5.29 2.14 -3.53
CA GLY A 73 -6.05 3.35 -3.21
C GLY A 73 -5.32 4.69 -3.42
N LEU A 74 -4.01 4.66 -3.72
CA LEU A 74 -3.20 5.85 -4.05
C LEU A 74 -3.21 6.17 -5.56
N GLY A 75 -3.78 5.29 -6.40
CA GLY A 75 -3.84 5.51 -7.85
C GLY A 75 -2.50 5.34 -8.57
N VAL A 76 -1.61 4.53 -7.99
CA VAL A 76 -0.28 4.23 -8.54
C VAL A 76 -0.41 3.15 -9.61
N ALA A 77 0.24 3.35 -10.76
CA ALA A 77 0.34 2.31 -11.77
C ALA A 77 1.34 1.24 -11.30
N GLU A 78 0.84 0.04 -11.01
CA GLU A 78 1.62 -1.18 -10.74
C GLU A 78 2.73 -1.06 -9.68
N PRO A 79 2.37 -1.17 -8.38
CA PRO A 79 3.36 -1.21 -7.32
C PRO A 79 4.16 -2.52 -7.33
N ASP A 80 5.47 -2.42 -7.19
CA ASP A 80 6.37 -3.57 -7.08
C ASP A 80 6.69 -3.83 -5.61
N ILE A 81 6.32 -5.02 -5.13
CA ILE A 81 6.42 -5.39 -3.72
C ILE A 81 7.12 -6.74 -3.62
N LEU A 82 8.37 -6.72 -3.16
CA LEU A 82 9.19 -7.91 -2.99
C LEU A 82 9.34 -8.25 -1.52
N ARG A 83 9.20 -9.54 -1.21
CA ARG A 83 9.51 -10.08 0.11
C ARG A 83 10.89 -10.73 0.06
N GLN A 84 11.75 -10.32 0.99
CA GLN A 84 13.05 -10.91 1.24
C GLN A 84 13.09 -11.42 2.69
N GLY A 85 12.66 -12.66 2.89
CA GLY A 85 12.52 -13.26 4.23
C GLY A 85 11.52 -12.50 5.10
N ARG A 86 12.03 -11.68 6.02
CA ARG A 86 11.24 -10.83 6.95
C ARG A 86 11.23 -9.35 6.56
N THR A 87 11.89 -9.03 5.46
CA THR A 87 11.95 -7.68 4.91
C THR A 87 10.99 -7.58 3.74
N VAL A 88 10.25 -6.48 3.63
CA VAL A 88 9.37 -6.18 2.50
C VAL A 88 9.88 -4.90 1.86
N ILE A 89 10.25 -4.99 0.59
CA ILE A 89 10.71 -3.88 -0.24
C ILE A 89 9.51 -3.43 -1.06
N VAL A 90 9.15 -2.15 -0.96
CA VAL A 90 8.01 -1.56 -1.66
C VAL A 90 8.53 -0.45 -2.56
N GLN A 91 8.18 -0.52 -3.84
CA GLN A 91 8.55 0.43 -4.87
C GLN A 91 7.30 0.93 -5.59
N LEU A 92 7.06 2.24 -5.54
CA LEU A 92 5.89 2.90 -6.10
C LEU A 92 6.32 3.90 -7.17
N PRO A 93 6.29 3.53 -8.46
CA PRO A 93 6.61 4.46 -9.55
C PRO A 93 5.50 5.50 -9.74
N GLY A 94 5.84 6.77 -10.00
CA GLY A 94 4.84 7.80 -10.32
C GLY A 94 4.01 8.32 -9.14
N VAL A 95 4.38 8.01 -7.89
CA VAL A 95 3.81 8.66 -6.70
C VAL A 95 4.21 10.14 -6.68
N THR A 96 3.22 11.03 -6.78
CA THR A 96 3.44 12.48 -6.69
C THR A 96 3.58 12.97 -5.25
N ASP A 97 2.92 12.31 -4.29
CA ASP A 97 2.90 12.72 -2.87
C ASP A 97 3.56 11.66 -1.97
N ARG A 98 4.87 11.85 -1.75
CA ARG A 98 5.71 10.95 -0.96
C ARG A 98 5.24 10.79 0.48
N LYS A 99 4.78 11.87 1.12
CA LYS A 99 4.36 11.85 2.53
C LYS A 99 3.10 11.02 2.71
N LYS A 100 2.16 11.15 1.78
CA LYS A 100 0.93 10.35 1.78
C LYS A 100 1.23 8.86 1.58
N ALA A 101 2.12 8.52 0.65
CA ALA A 101 2.56 7.14 0.44
C ALA A 101 3.26 6.55 1.67
N GLU A 102 4.16 7.31 2.30
CA GLU A 102 4.82 6.91 3.54
C GLU A 102 3.81 6.67 4.68
N GLN A 103 2.80 7.51 4.82
CA GLN A 103 1.76 7.34 5.84
C GLN A 103 0.93 6.08 5.60
N VAL A 104 0.57 5.79 4.35
CA VAL A 104 -0.24 4.62 4.00
C VAL A 104 0.52 3.30 4.21
N VAL A 105 1.81 3.29 3.86
CA VAL A 105 2.68 2.12 4.00
C VAL A 105 3.19 1.95 5.43
N GLY A 106 3.47 3.05 6.14
CA GLY A 106 4.05 3.06 7.49
C GLY A 106 3.05 2.97 8.64
N CYS A 107 1.78 3.38 8.45
CA CYS A 107 0.78 3.25 9.51
C CYS A 107 0.29 1.80 9.66
N THR A 108 0.34 1.26 10.87
CA THR A 108 -0.35 0.00 11.19
C THR A 108 -1.85 0.27 11.35
N ALA A 109 -2.69 -0.27 10.45
CA ALA A 109 -4.14 -0.13 10.54
C ALA A 109 -4.71 -1.06 11.62
N LYS A 110 -4.63 -0.63 12.89
CA LYS A 110 -5.27 -1.32 14.01
C LYS A 110 -6.68 -0.74 14.21
N LEU A 111 -7.71 -1.54 13.92
CA LEU A 111 -9.11 -1.20 14.18
C LEU A 111 -9.57 -1.96 15.44
N GLU A 112 -9.97 -1.23 16.48
CA GLU A 112 -10.55 -1.82 17.69
C GLU A 112 -11.98 -1.31 17.89
N PHE A 113 -12.92 -2.24 18.06
CA PHE A 113 -14.24 -1.91 18.57
C PHE A 113 -14.20 -1.92 20.09
N ARG A 114 -14.46 -0.77 20.71
CA ARG A 114 -14.51 -0.63 22.16
C ARG A 114 -15.94 -0.29 22.60
N PRO A 115 -16.49 -1.00 23.60
CA PRO A 115 -17.80 -0.67 24.13
C PRO A 115 -17.77 0.71 24.79
N VAL A 116 -18.83 1.51 24.57
CA VAL A 116 -18.98 2.81 25.21
C VAL A 116 -19.44 2.57 26.66
N VAL A 117 -18.57 2.83 27.64
CA VAL A 117 -18.80 2.51 29.06
C VAL A 117 -19.61 3.58 29.83
N GLY A 118 -20.21 4.55 29.15
CA GLY A 118 -21.06 5.54 29.80
C GLY A 118 -21.87 6.40 28.83
N GLN A 119 -23.10 6.73 29.21
CA GLN A 119 -23.89 7.79 28.58
C GLN A 119 -23.70 9.08 29.37
N ILE A 120 -23.38 10.16 28.66
CA ILE A 120 -23.29 11.49 29.25
C ILE A 120 -24.72 12.03 29.39
N ALA A 121 -25.23 12.13 30.62
CA ALA A 121 -26.59 12.61 30.88
C ALA A 121 -26.79 14.11 30.56
N ASN A 122 -25.70 14.85 30.29
CA ASN A 122 -25.75 16.26 29.92
C ASN A 122 -24.48 16.65 29.14
N PRO A 123 -24.55 17.06 27.85
CA PRO A 123 -23.37 17.35 27.03
C PRO A 123 -22.56 18.58 27.50
N ASP A 124 -23.13 19.45 28.33
CA ASP A 124 -22.50 20.72 28.76
C ASP A 124 -21.64 20.62 30.04
N LYS A 125 -21.53 19.46 30.68
CA LYS A 125 -20.72 19.26 31.90
C LYS A 125 -19.64 18.20 31.72
N VAL A 126 -18.87 18.27 30.63
CA VAL A 126 -17.66 17.44 30.47
C VAL A 126 -16.48 18.15 31.12
N LYS A 127 -16.19 17.85 32.39
CA LYS A 127 -14.84 18.06 32.94
C LYS A 127 -13.97 16.91 32.42
N ALA A 128 -12.87 17.25 31.76
CA ALA A 128 -11.95 16.28 31.14
C ALA A 128 -11.63 15.09 32.07
N PRO A 129 -11.57 13.84 31.55
CA PRO A 129 -11.35 12.67 32.37
C PRO A 129 -9.92 12.68 32.94
N THR A 130 -9.81 12.74 34.27
CA THR A 130 -8.56 12.46 34.98
C THR A 130 -8.34 10.94 34.98
N THR A 131 -7.26 10.49 34.36
CA THR A 131 -6.82 9.10 34.34
C THR A 131 -6.35 8.67 35.73
N THR A 132 -7.21 8.01 36.51
CA THR A 132 -6.79 7.32 37.74
C THR A 132 -6.51 5.85 37.42
N THR A 133 -5.24 5.54 37.19
CA THR A 133 -4.72 4.16 37.23
C THR A 133 -4.84 3.66 38.66
N THR A 134 -5.72 2.68 38.92
CA THR A 134 -5.72 1.88 40.15
C THR A 134 -5.48 0.43 39.77
N ALA A 135 -4.50 -0.15 40.46
CA ALA A 135 -3.92 -1.47 40.24
C ALA A 135 -4.92 -2.62 40.36
N ALA A 136 -4.59 -3.73 39.70
CA ALA A 136 -5.29 -5.01 39.70
C ALA A 136 -5.65 -5.52 41.11
N PRO A 137 -6.69 -6.38 41.20
CA PRO A 137 -6.37 -7.74 41.62
C PRO A 137 -7.04 -8.85 40.78
N LYS A 138 -6.35 -9.98 40.87
CA LYS A 138 -6.53 -11.34 40.35
C LYS A 138 -7.86 -12.00 40.78
N GLY A 139 -8.50 -12.73 39.85
CA GLY A 139 -9.23 -13.98 40.18
C GLY A 139 -10.69 -14.11 39.71
N THR A 140 -10.93 -15.21 38.98
CA THR A 140 -12.12 -16.11 39.02
C THR A 140 -13.14 -16.04 37.86
N THR A 141 -13.13 -17.13 37.09
CA THR A 141 -14.16 -17.74 36.23
C THR A 141 -15.61 -17.58 36.74
N THR A 142 -16.62 -17.43 35.87
CA THR A 142 -17.93 -18.16 35.89
C THR A 142 -18.92 -17.64 34.83
N GLU A 143 -19.42 -18.61 34.04
CA GLU A 143 -20.67 -18.76 33.26
C GLU A 143 -21.13 -17.78 32.16
N ALA A 144 -21.38 -18.42 31.00
CA ALA A 144 -22.22 -17.95 29.91
C ALA A 144 -23.72 -18.07 30.27
N PRO A 145 -24.58 -17.14 29.80
CA PRO A 145 -25.99 -17.43 29.61
C PRO A 145 -26.35 -17.54 28.12
N LYS A 146 -26.91 -18.71 27.83
CA LYS A 146 -27.68 -19.12 26.66
C LYS A 146 -28.81 -18.12 26.36
N GLY A 147 -28.77 -17.45 25.21
CA GLY A 147 -29.85 -16.59 24.72
C GLY A 147 -30.94 -17.41 24.03
N THR A 148 -32.15 -17.38 24.57
CA THR A 148 -33.36 -17.93 23.96
C THR A 148 -33.93 -16.91 22.98
N THR A 149 -34.16 -17.30 21.73
CA THR A 149 -34.83 -16.48 20.70
C THR A 149 -36.35 -16.55 20.90
N THR A 150 -37.02 -15.41 20.97
CA THR A 150 -38.47 -15.30 20.75
C THR A 150 -38.68 -14.08 19.85
N THR A 151 -39.07 -14.34 18.61
CA THR A 151 -39.42 -13.34 17.60
C THR A 151 -40.93 -13.39 17.43
N GLU A 152 -41.61 -12.33 17.84
CA GLU A 152 -43.02 -12.08 17.58
C GLU A 152 -43.14 -11.17 16.34
N ALA A 153 -44.03 -11.53 15.41
CA ALA A 153 -44.25 -10.84 14.14
C ALA A 153 -45.22 -9.66 14.30
N PRO A 154 -45.11 -8.57 13.51
CA PRO A 154 -46.07 -7.47 13.54
C PRO A 154 -47.21 -7.68 12.52
N ASP A 155 -48.41 -7.18 12.87
CA ASP A 155 -49.57 -6.91 12.00
C ASP A 155 -49.23 -5.94 10.84
#